data_AF-V6MAS3-F1
#
_entry.id   AF-V6MAS3-F1
#
_cell.length_a   1.000
_cell.length_b   1.000
_cell.length_c   1.000
_cell.angle_alpha   90.00
_cell.angle_beta   90.00
_cell.angle_gamma   90.00
#
_symmetry.space_group_name_H-M   'P 1'
#
loop_
_entity.id
_entity.type
_entity.pdbx_description
1 polymer ?
#
loop_
_entity_poly.entity_id
_entity_poly.type
_entity_poly.pdbx_seq_one_letter_code
_entity_poly.pdbx_strand_id
1 'polypeptide(L)'
;MDWKGFIQKYFDAVHWSWMDGKIERLASFFSKEGKDKTGEWERLTREYSQTVSRGAQIYAVSGRVIPLYWMETEKTLEVSLVWRGARHYRIGNQRHEEASTRVMTLRLNKVADGSWVIAETREWEGDLKAANVEANKKEREADVQERDTDAKPLMVVYGAKGYNARKAVEYAERYWDTTNPVYPRFNDDCTNFISQCLHAGGIPMLFSKEKTKGWWIRTGKGSEWSYSWSVAHSLYLLLKSGREPMRAITVDSPEELVPGDIICYDFNGDGRFQHNTIVVAKDWDNMPLVNAHTTDSRLRYWAYEDSTAYTPQIRYAFFHIQGV
;
A
#
# COMPACT_ATOMS: atom_id res chain seq x y z
N MET A 1 -6.46 -17.44 -30.42
CA MET A 1 -5.71 -17.51 -29.15
C MET A 1 -6.73 -17.63 -28.02
N ASP A 2 -6.51 -18.51 -27.05
CA ASP A 2 -7.39 -18.53 -25.87
C ASP A 2 -7.17 -17.27 -25.01
N TRP A 3 -8.06 -17.02 -24.06
CA TRP A 3 -7.94 -15.82 -23.23
C TRP A 3 -6.73 -15.89 -22.29
N LYS A 4 -6.31 -17.08 -21.86
CA LYS A 4 -5.15 -17.27 -20.98
C LYS A 4 -3.86 -16.84 -21.67
N GLY A 5 -3.65 -17.29 -22.91
CA GLY A 5 -2.52 -16.87 -23.72
C GLY A 5 -2.53 -15.38 -24.03
N PHE A 6 -3.72 -14.79 -24.22
CA PHE A 6 -3.86 -13.34 -24.39
C PHE A 6 -3.42 -12.57 -23.13
N ILE A 7 -3.90 -12.97 -21.95
CA ILE A 7 -3.52 -12.34 -20.67
C ILE A 7 -2.03 -12.51 -20.39
N GLN A 8 -1.46 -13.70 -20.65
CA GLN A 8 -0.02 -13.90 -20.49
C GLN A 8 0.76 -12.90 -21.34
N LYS A 9 0.43 -12.76 -22.63
CA LYS A 9 1.09 -11.79 -23.52
C LYS A 9 0.90 -10.34 -23.06
N TYR A 10 -0.26 -10.00 -22.52
CA TYR A 10 -0.49 -8.67 -21.95
C TYR A 10 0.44 -8.40 -20.77
N PHE A 11 0.55 -9.33 -19.83
CA PHE A 11 1.44 -9.16 -18.68
C PHE A 11 2.93 -9.25 -19.05
N ASP A 12 3.31 -10.05 -20.05
CA ASP A 12 4.66 -10.01 -20.61
C ASP A 12 4.96 -8.59 -21.13
N ALA A 13 4.01 -7.98 -21.85
CA ALA A 13 4.15 -6.61 -22.34
C ALA A 13 4.21 -5.59 -21.17
N VAL A 14 3.42 -5.77 -20.11
CA VAL A 14 3.53 -4.95 -18.88
C VAL A 14 4.91 -5.08 -18.25
N HIS A 15 5.45 -6.30 -18.12
CA HIS A 15 6.79 -6.54 -17.58
C HIS A 15 7.88 -5.90 -18.42
N TRP A 16 7.78 -5.99 -19.75
CA TRP A 16 8.69 -5.27 -20.63
C TRP A 16 8.59 -3.76 -20.44
N SER A 17 7.39 -3.21 -20.29
CA SER A 17 7.19 -1.76 -20.05
C SER A 17 7.76 -1.32 -18.71
N TRP A 18 7.66 -2.18 -17.69
CA TRP A 18 8.32 -1.99 -16.40
C TRP A 18 9.85 -2.00 -16.51
N MET A 19 10.42 -2.68 -17.51
CA MET A 19 11.85 -2.78 -17.73
C MET A 19 12.42 -1.58 -18.51
N ASP A 20 11.76 -1.17 -19.58
CA ASP A 20 12.31 -0.18 -20.54
C ASP A 20 11.45 1.08 -20.75
N GLY A 21 10.33 1.20 -20.05
CA GLY A 21 9.46 2.38 -20.07
C GLY A 21 8.58 2.53 -21.32
N LYS A 22 8.64 1.59 -22.28
CA LYS A 22 7.91 1.69 -23.56
C LYS A 22 6.47 1.22 -23.43
N ILE A 23 5.63 2.05 -22.81
CA ILE A 23 4.23 1.74 -22.48
C ILE A 23 3.32 1.67 -23.71
N GLU A 24 3.70 2.31 -24.82
CA GLU A 24 2.97 2.29 -26.08
C GLU A 24 2.72 0.87 -26.63
N ARG A 25 3.54 -0.12 -26.25
CA ARG A 25 3.32 -1.53 -26.63
C ARG A 25 2.03 -2.11 -26.05
N LEU A 26 1.52 -1.54 -24.95
CA LEU A 26 0.26 -1.98 -24.35
C LEU A 26 -0.93 -1.63 -25.25
N ALA A 27 -0.79 -0.62 -26.14
CA ALA A 27 -1.86 -0.14 -26.99
C ALA A 27 -2.50 -1.25 -27.84
N SER A 28 -1.72 -2.23 -28.31
CA SER A 28 -2.24 -3.33 -29.13
C SER A 28 -3.19 -4.27 -28.40
N PHE A 29 -3.22 -4.23 -27.07
CA PHE A 29 -4.11 -5.07 -26.26
C PHE A 29 -5.47 -4.43 -26.02
N PHE A 30 -5.64 -3.13 -26.24
CA PHE A 30 -6.87 -2.41 -25.91
C PHE A 30 -7.73 -2.16 -27.15
N SER A 31 -9.05 -2.07 -26.95
CA SER A 31 -9.95 -1.61 -28.00
C SER A 31 -9.72 -0.12 -28.33
N LYS A 32 -10.12 0.33 -29.53
CA LYS A 32 -10.05 1.76 -29.91
C LYS A 32 -10.83 2.65 -28.93
N GLU A 33 -11.95 2.14 -28.40
CA GLU A 33 -12.84 2.78 -27.43
C GLU A 33 -12.45 2.55 -25.95
N GLY A 34 -11.38 1.78 -25.68
CA GLY A 34 -10.92 1.49 -24.33
C GLY A 34 -10.65 2.78 -23.56
N LYS A 35 -11.49 3.07 -22.57
CA LYS A 35 -11.48 4.32 -21.78
C LYS A 35 -10.33 4.40 -20.78
N ASP A 36 -9.70 3.27 -20.46
CA ASP A 36 -8.71 3.16 -19.39
C ASP A 36 -7.25 3.32 -19.86
N LYS A 37 -7.06 4.00 -21.00
CA LYS A 37 -5.73 4.28 -21.56
C LYS A 37 -4.92 5.28 -20.74
N THR A 38 -5.54 6.04 -19.84
CA THR A 38 -4.87 7.13 -19.11
C THR A 38 -4.39 6.68 -17.74
N GLY A 39 -5.25 6.15 -16.88
CA GLY A 39 -4.89 5.90 -15.46
C GLY A 39 -3.71 4.94 -15.27
N GLU A 40 -3.84 3.71 -15.75
CA GLU A 40 -2.82 2.67 -15.53
C GLU A 40 -1.53 2.95 -16.32
N TRP A 41 -1.64 3.52 -17.52
CA TRP A 41 -0.46 3.88 -18.33
C TRP A 41 0.28 5.06 -17.75
N GLU A 42 -0.42 6.10 -17.28
CA GLU A 42 0.19 7.21 -16.56
C GLU A 42 0.85 6.72 -15.28
N ARG A 43 0.20 5.80 -14.54
CA ARG A 43 0.79 5.18 -13.34
C ARG A 43 2.08 4.46 -13.66
N LEU A 44 2.09 3.56 -14.65
CA LEU A 44 3.29 2.86 -15.10
C LEU A 44 4.37 3.83 -15.62
N THR A 45 3.95 4.92 -16.27
CA THR A 45 4.87 5.97 -16.77
C THR A 45 5.53 6.69 -15.60
N ARG A 46 4.76 7.09 -14.58
CA ARG A 46 5.27 7.72 -13.36
C ARG A 46 6.21 6.77 -12.64
N GLU A 47 5.83 5.51 -12.50
CA GLU A 47 6.63 4.48 -11.84
C GLU A 47 8.00 4.27 -12.51
N TYR A 48 8.01 4.11 -13.84
CA TYR A 48 9.25 4.02 -14.60
C TYR A 48 10.08 5.29 -14.49
N SER A 49 9.45 6.46 -14.70
CA SER A 49 10.11 7.77 -14.68
C SER A 49 10.76 8.05 -13.33
N GLN A 50 10.05 7.78 -12.24
CA GLN A 50 10.54 7.91 -10.86
C GLN A 50 11.71 6.97 -10.56
N THR A 51 11.69 5.77 -11.13
CA THR A 51 12.80 4.83 -10.97
C THR A 51 14.05 5.37 -11.67
N VAL A 52 13.95 5.71 -12.96
CA VAL A 52 15.12 6.10 -13.77
C VAL A 52 15.63 7.52 -13.45
N SER A 53 14.77 8.43 -13.00
CA SER A 53 15.17 9.81 -12.64
C SER A 53 16.14 9.85 -11.46
N ARG A 54 16.10 8.83 -10.60
CA ARG A 54 17.06 8.59 -9.50
C ARG A 54 18.35 7.90 -9.96
N GLY A 55 18.61 7.85 -11.27
CA GLY A 55 19.77 7.16 -11.83
C GLY A 55 19.70 5.63 -11.76
N ALA A 56 18.53 5.05 -11.52
CA ALA A 56 18.39 3.60 -11.45
C ALA A 56 18.57 2.94 -12.82
N GLN A 57 19.34 1.86 -12.84
CA GLN A 57 19.45 0.95 -13.98
C GLN A 57 18.67 -0.32 -13.68
N ILE A 58 17.52 -0.47 -14.33
CA ILE A 58 16.68 -1.66 -14.25
C ILE A 58 17.33 -2.75 -15.11
N TYR A 59 17.55 -3.93 -14.53
CA TYR A 59 18.22 -5.03 -15.24
C TYR A 59 17.40 -6.33 -15.27
N ALA A 60 16.36 -6.43 -14.44
CA ALA A 60 15.43 -7.56 -14.50
C ALA A 60 14.06 -7.17 -13.96
N VAL A 61 13.03 -7.79 -14.55
CA VAL A 61 11.67 -7.81 -14.04
C VAL A 61 11.23 -9.25 -13.99
N SER A 62 10.54 -9.63 -12.92
CA SER A 62 9.90 -10.93 -12.81
C SER A 62 8.46 -10.77 -12.34
N GLY A 63 7.62 -11.74 -12.64
CA GLY A 63 6.29 -11.76 -12.07
C GLY A 63 5.48 -12.98 -12.41
N ARG A 64 4.35 -13.10 -11.74
CA ARG A 64 3.41 -14.20 -11.87
C ARG A 64 1.99 -13.66 -11.86
N VAL A 65 1.19 -14.15 -12.80
CA VAL A 65 -0.25 -13.87 -12.89
C VAL A 65 -1.00 -15.13 -12.46
N ILE A 66 -1.94 -14.96 -11.53
CA ILE A 66 -2.76 -16.05 -11.00
C ILE A 66 -4.23 -15.65 -11.15
N PRO A 67 -4.97 -16.23 -12.11
CA PRO A 67 -6.41 -16.05 -12.18
C PRO A 67 -7.07 -16.57 -10.89
N LEU A 68 -7.95 -15.77 -10.29
CA LEU A 68 -8.71 -16.12 -9.09
C LEU A 68 -10.07 -16.68 -9.46
N TYR A 69 -10.82 -15.93 -10.26
CA TYR A 69 -12.14 -16.31 -10.78
C TYR A 69 -12.39 -15.60 -12.11
N TRP A 70 -13.23 -16.19 -12.95
CA TRP A 70 -13.61 -15.59 -14.23
C TRP A 70 -15.02 -16.00 -14.64
N MET A 71 -15.65 -15.12 -15.42
CA MET A 71 -16.93 -15.35 -16.09
C MET A 71 -16.73 -15.17 -17.59
N GLU A 72 -16.91 -16.26 -18.34
CA GLU A 72 -16.72 -16.31 -19.79
C GLU A 72 -18.08 -16.46 -20.49
N THR A 73 -18.30 -15.65 -21.52
CA THR A 73 -19.40 -15.78 -22.48
C THR A 73 -18.84 -15.92 -23.89
N GLU A 74 -19.70 -16.11 -24.90
CA GLU A 74 -19.25 -16.15 -26.30
C GLU A 74 -18.50 -14.89 -26.75
N LYS A 75 -18.82 -13.74 -26.15
CA LYS A 75 -18.33 -12.42 -26.60
C LYS A 75 -17.48 -11.69 -25.56
N THR A 76 -17.52 -12.08 -24.29
CA THR A 76 -16.88 -11.34 -23.21
C THR A 76 -16.21 -12.26 -22.21
N LEU A 77 -15.16 -11.78 -21.57
CA LEU A 77 -14.56 -12.39 -20.39
C LEU A 77 -14.38 -11.32 -19.33
N GLU A 78 -14.78 -11.60 -18.10
CA GLU A 78 -14.34 -10.85 -16.93
C GLU A 78 -13.51 -11.78 -16.06
N VAL A 79 -12.30 -11.37 -15.72
CA VAL A 79 -11.37 -12.18 -14.92
C VAL A 79 -10.74 -11.32 -13.84
N SER A 80 -10.84 -11.80 -12.62
CA SER A 80 -10.07 -11.27 -11.49
C SER A 80 -8.83 -12.12 -11.28
N LEU A 81 -7.70 -11.48 -11.09
CA LEU A 81 -6.39 -12.11 -10.99
C LEU A 81 -5.53 -11.41 -9.94
N VAL A 82 -4.56 -12.16 -9.41
CA VAL A 82 -3.45 -11.61 -8.65
C VAL A 82 -2.25 -11.50 -9.57
N TRP A 83 -1.66 -10.32 -9.63
CA TRP A 83 -0.35 -10.10 -10.21
C TRP A 83 0.67 -9.88 -9.10
N ARG A 84 1.71 -10.71 -9.07
CA ARG A 84 2.89 -10.53 -8.21
C ARG A 84 4.04 -10.14 -9.10
N GLY A 85 4.61 -8.96 -8.90
CA GLY A 85 5.72 -8.45 -9.69
C GLY A 85 6.92 -8.10 -8.81
N ALA A 86 8.12 -8.25 -9.33
CA ALA A 86 9.34 -7.72 -8.74
C ALA A 86 10.21 -7.06 -9.82
N ARG A 87 10.74 -5.88 -9.49
CA ARG A 87 11.68 -5.12 -10.31
C ARG A 87 13.03 -5.09 -9.62
N HIS A 88 14.07 -5.50 -10.34
CA HIS A 88 15.45 -5.45 -9.87
C HIS A 88 16.19 -4.35 -10.59
N TYR A 89 16.80 -3.47 -9.79
CA TYR A 89 17.51 -2.31 -10.30
C TYR A 89 18.74 -2.01 -9.44
N ARG A 90 19.61 -1.16 -9.98
CA ARG A 90 20.80 -0.67 -9.28
C ARG A 90 20.82 0.85 -9.30
N ILE A 91 21.08 1.47 -8.15
CA ILE A 91 21.44 2.89 -8.04
C ILE A 91 22.85 2.95 -7.44
N GLY A 92 23.76 3.69 -8.08
CA GLY A 92 25.17 3.67 -7.72
C GLY A 92 25.72 2.24 -7.70
N ASN A 93 26.18 1.78 -6.53
CA ASN A 93 26.69 0.41 -6.34
C ASN A 93 25.72 -0.52 -5.61
N GLN A 94 24.53 -0.05 -5.23
CA GLN A 94 23.56 -0.83 -4.46
C GLN A 94 22.52 -1.46 -5.37
N ARG A 95 22.24 -2.75 -5.16
CA ARG A 95 21.16 -3.48 -5.82
C ARG A 95 19.91 -3.44 -4.95
N HIS A 96 18.78 -3.31 -5.61
CA HIS A 96 17.46 -3.25 -4.99
C HIS A 96 16.53 -4.24 -5.68
N GLU A 97 15.58 -4.75 -4.91
CA GLU A 97 14.45 -5.54 -5.38
C GLU A 97 13.18 -4.93 -4.78
N GLU A 98 12.42 -4.25 -5.62
CA GLU A 98 11.11 -3.73 -5.27
C GLU A 98 10.05 -4.75 -5.70
N ALA A 99 9.10 -5.07 -4.83
CA ALA A 99 8.07 -6.05 -5.11
C ALA A 99 6.68 -5.53 -4.80
N SER A 100 5.69 -6.02 -5.55
CA SER A 100 4.29 -5.67 -5.35
C SER A 100 3.37 -6.86 -5.59
N THR A 101 2.31 -6.95 -4.81
CA THR A 101 1.17 -7.84 -5.08
C THR A 101 -0.07 -6.98 -5.32
N ARG A 102 -0.65 -7.11 -6.51
CA ARG A 102 -1.84 -6.37 -6.95
C ARG A 102 -2.95 -7.32 -7.32
N VAL A 103 -4.18 -6.93 -7.06
CA VAL A 103 -5.35 -7.64 -7.55
C VAL A 103 -6.01 -6.79 -8.61
N MET A 104 -6.22 -7.36 -9.79
CA MET A 104 -6.78 -6.67 -10.93
C MET A 104 -7.97 -7.43 -11.48
N THR A 105 -8.96 -6.69 -11.96
CA THR A 105 -10.03 -7.19 -12.82
C THR A 105 -9.77 -6.71 -14.24
N LEU A 106 -9.73 -7.65 -15.19
CA LEU A 106 -9.67 -7.37 -16.61
C LEU A 106 -11.01 -7.75 -17.24
N ARG A 107 -11.60 -6.82 -18.00
CA ARG A 107 -12.74 -7.10 -18.87
C ARG A 107 -12.26 -7.16 -20.31
N LEU A 108 -12.42 -8.32 -20.94
CA LEU A 108 -12.08 -8.54 -22.34
C LEU A 108 -13.34 -8.65 -23.20
N ASN A 109 -13.25 -8.12 -24.41
CA ASN A 109 -14.23 -8.32 -25.46
C ASN A 109 -13.61 -9.12 -26.61
N LYS A 110 -14.41 -9.99 -27.21
CA LYS A 110 -14.05 -10.70 -28.43
C LYS A 110 -14.40 -9.84 -29.63
N VAL A 111 -13.42 -9.57 -30.49
CA VAL A 111 -13.64 -8.83 -31.75
C VAL A 111 -14.03 -9.78 -32.88
N ALA A 112 -14.43 -9.24 -34.03
CA ALA A 112 -15.03 -9.99 -35.14
C ALA A 112 -14.14 -11.12 -35.71
N ASP A 113 -12.81 -10.98 -35.61
CA ASP A 113 -11.84 -12.01 -36.04
C ASP A 113 -11.62 -13.11 -35.00
N GLY A 114 -12.35 -13.06 -33.87
CA GLY A 114 -12.26 -14.03 -32.78
C GLY A 114 -11.12 -13.77 -31.78
N SER A 115 -10.31 -12.73 -31.97
CA SER A 115 -9.28 -12.31 -31.01
C SER A 115 -9.86 -11.54 -29.82
N TRP A 116 -9.10 -11.46 -28.73
CA TRP A 116 -9.47 -10.73 -27.51
C TRP A 116 -8.86 -9.34 -27.51
N VAL A 117 -9.60 -8.37 -26.95
CA VAL A 117 -9.10 -7.04 -26.59
C VAL A 117 -9.55 -6.67 -25.19
N ILE A 118 -8.72 -5.92 -24.46
CA ILE A 118 -9.05 -5.33 -23.16
C ILE A 118 -10.01 -4.16 -23.39
N ALA A 119 -11.17 -4.25 -22.76
CA ALA A 119 -12.17 -3.20 -22.72
C ALA A 119 -11.98 -2.29 -21.50
N GLU A 120 -11.62 -2.88 -20.36
CA GLU A 120 -11.45 -2.19 -19.08
C GLU A 120 -10.41 -2.92 -18.22
N THR A 121 -9.61 -2.17 -17.48
CA THR A 121 -8.84 -2.69 -16.35
C THR A 121 -9.30 -2.01 -15.07
N ARG A 122 -9.18 -2.70 -13.94
CA ARG A 122 -9.49 -2.12 -12.63
C ARG A 122 -8.59 -2.77 -11.60
N GLU A 123 -7.80 -1.98 -10.89
CA GLU A 123 -7.17 -2.46 -9.67
C GLU A 123 -8.21 -2.48 -8.55
N TRP A 124 -8.23 -3.55 -7.78
CA TRP A 124 -9.09 -3.63 -6.61
C TRP A 124 -8.56 -2.69 -5.52
N GLU A 125 -9.37 -1.71 -5.13
CA GLU A 125 -9.08 -0.84 -3.99
C GLU A 125 -9.51 -1.54 -2.70
N GLY A 126 -8.54 -2.21 -2.05
CA GLY A 126 -8.69 -2.89 -0.77
C GLY A 126 -7.84 -4.15 -0.66
N ASP A 127 -7.83 -4.81 0.49
CA ASP A 127 -7.09 -6.03 0.74
C ASP A 127 -8.01 -7.25 0.57
N LEU A 128 -7.86 -7.98 -0.54
CA LEU A 128 -8.60 -9.22 -0.79
C LEU A 128 -8.26 -10.36 0.16
N LYS A 129 -7.19 -10.24 0.96
CA LYS A 129 -6.94 -11.18 2.05
C LYS A 129 -8.12 -11.14 3.03
N ALA A 130 -8.93 -10.08 3.06
CA ALA A 130 -10.12 -9.91 3.91
C ALA A 130 -11.43 -10.55 3.40
N ALA A 131 -11.38 -11.68 2.66
CA ALA A 131 -12.60 -12.39 2.25
C ALA A 131 -13.59 -12.56 3.43
N ASN A 132 -14.75 -11.90 3.32
CA ASN A 132 -15.84 -11.73 4.31
C ASN A 132 -15.65 -10.69 5.44
N VAL A 133 -15.31 -9.44 5.11
CA VAL A 133 -15.58 -8.30 6.02
C VAL A 133 -16.54 -7.31 5.35
N GLU A 134 -17.83 -7.65 5.43
CA GLU A 134 -18.91 -6.71 5.21
C GLU A 134 -19.29 -6.05 6.54
N ALA A 135 -19.65 -4.77 6.47
CA ALA A 135 -19.99 -3.83 7.55
C ALA A 135 -18.85 -2.94 8.07
N ASN A 136 -19.17 -1.64 8.14
CA ASN A 136 -18.44 -0.52 8.78
C ASN A 136 -17.68 0.47 7.89
N LYS A 137 -18.07 0.65 6.62
CA LYS A 137 -17.65 1.85 5.84
C LYS A 137 -18.41 3.11 6.28
N LYS A 138 -19.74 3.01 6.48
CA LYS A 138 -20.62 4.17 6.76
C LYS A 138 -20.51 4.81 8.15
N GLU A 139 -20.03 4.11 9.18
CA GLU A 139 -19.87 4.69 10.53
C GLU A 139 -18.52 5.43 10.73
N ARG A 140 -17.54 5.22 9.84
CA ARG A 140 -16.17 5.76 9.99
C ARG A 140 -16.02 7.19 9.47
N GLU A 141 -16.97 7.68 8.68
CA GLU A 141 -16.85 8.92 7.90
C GLU A 141 -17.31 10.17 8.65
N ALA A 142 -18.04 10.05 9.77
CA ALA A 142 -18.81 11.16 10.33
C ALA A 142 -18.26 11.86 11.60
N ASP A 143 -17.25 11.35 12.32
CA ASP A 143 -16.99 11.88 13.68
C ASP A 143 -15.52 11.86 14.16
N VAL A 144 -14.58 12.29 13.33
CA VAL A 144 -13.22 12.61 13.81
C VAL A 144 -12.96 14.10 13.67
N GLN A 145 -13.65 14.91 14.47
CA GLN A 145 -13.21 16.27 14.78
C GLN A 145 -12.17 16.23 15.89
N GLU A 146 -11.18 17.12 15.83
CA GLU A 146 -10.24 17.41 16.92
C GLU A 146 -11.04 17.75 18.19
N ARG A 147 -11.28 16.76 19.04
CA ARG A 147 -11.76 16.97 20.40
C ARG A 147 -10.61 16.66 21.33
N ASP A 148 -10.06 17.72 21.90
CA ASP A 148 -9.07 17.68 22.97
C ASP A 148 -9.66 16.87 24.13
N THR A 149 -9.02 15.76 24.51
CA THR A 149 -9.50 14.90 25.59
C THR A 149 -8.38 14.59 26.56
N ASP A 150 -8.35 15.35 27.66
CA ASP A 150 -7.54 15.17 28.87
C ASP A 150 -7.88 13.88 29.67
N ALA A 151 -8.47 12.86 29.03
CA ALA A 151 -8.88 11.64 29.72
C ALA A 151 -7.74 10.61 29.75
N LYS A 152 -7.24 10.32 30.95
CA LYS A 152 -6.18 9.33 31.18
C LYS A 152 -6.63 7.92 30.78
N PRO A 153 -5.76 7.14 30.11
CA PRO A 153 -6.07 5.81 29.61
C PRO A 153 -6.32 4.80 30.74
N LEU A 154 -7.17 3.81 30.46
CA LEU A 154 -7.63 2.83 31.46
C LEU A 154 -6.57 1.79 31.82
N MET A 155 -5.65 1.47 30.90
CA MET A 155 -4.56 0.52 31.14
C MET A 155 -3.43 0.74 30.13
N VAL A 156 -2.22 0.95 30.64
CA VAL A 156 -0.96 0.86 29.87
C VAL A 156 -0.32 -0.47 30.23
N VAL A 157 -0.18 -1.37 29.26
CA VAL A 157 0.59 -2.60 29.48
C VAL A 157 2.06 -2.26 29.26
N TYR A 158 2.82 -2.07 30.34
CA TYR A 158 4.26 -1.84 30.24
C TYR A 158 4.97 -3.10 29.76
N GLY A 159 5.26 -3.16 28.47
CA GLY A 159 5.98 -4.25 27.81
C GLY A 159 7.24 -3.76 27.11
N ALA A 160 8.35 -3.71 27.85
CA ALA A 160 9.73 -3.45 27.42
C ALA A 160 10.13 -2.02 27.05
N LYS A 161 11.45 -1.79 27.13
CA LYS A 161 12.22 -0.54 27.02
C LYS A 161 12.04 0.16 25.66
N GLY A 162 10.85 0.72 25.43
CA GLY A 162 10.42 1.53 24.27
C GLY A 162 10.65 0.91 22.88
N TYR A 163 10.58 1.74 21.83
CA TYR A 163 10.42 1.29 20.46
C TYR A 163 11.70 0.70 19.87
N ASN A 164 11.58 -0.51 19.31
CA ASN A 164 12.63 -1.22 18.59
C ASN A 164 12.30 -1.21 17.09
N ALA A 165 12.88 -0.23 16.39
CA ALA A 165 12.72 -0.06 14.95
C ALA A 165 13.05 -1.32 14.14
N ARG A 166 14.12 -2.04 14.50
CA ARG A 166 14.50 -3.28 13.82
C ARG A 166 13.39 -4.34 13.85
N LYS A 167 12.71 -4.53 15.00
CA LYS A 167 11.61 -5.48 15.10
C LYS A 167 10.38 -5.05 14.28
N ALA A 168 10.10 -3.76 14.20
CA ALA A 168 9.04 -3.24 13.35
C ALA A 168 9.34 -3.49 11.87
N VAL A 169 10.58 -3.25 11.45
CA VAL A 169 11.06 -3.54 10.08
C VAL A 169 11.02 -5.03 9.77
N GLU A 170 11.48 -5.89 10.69
CA GLU A 170 11.40 -7.35 10.53
C GLU A 170 9.96 -7.85 10.39
N TYR A 171 9.02 -7.23 11.12
CA TYR A 171 7.61 -7.52 10.97
C TYR A 171 7.09 -7.08 9.61
N ALA A 172 7.43 -5.86 9.19
CA ALA A 172 7.02 -5.31 7.90
C ALA A 172 7.56 -6.15 6.73
N GLU A 173 8.80 -6.62 6.80
CA GLU A 173 9.42 -7.51 5.81
C GLU A 173 8.79 -8.92 5.81
N ARG A 174 8.35 -9.43 6.96
CA ARG A 174 7.71 -10.74 7.04
C ARG A 174 6.30 -10.73 6.44
N TYR A 175 5.54 -9.66 6.66
CA TYR A 175 4.11 -9.62 6.36
C TYR A 175 3.74 -8.74 5.15
N TRP A 176 4.70 -8.17 4.43
CA TRP A 176 4.43 -7.22 3.33
C TRP A 176 3.41 -7.69 2.26
N ASP A 177 3.31 -9.01 1.99
CA ASP A 177 2.38 -9.62 1.03
C ASP A 177 1.42 -10.66 1.66
N THR A 178 1.35 -10.72 2.99
CA THR A 178 0.51 -11.70 3.71
C THR A 178 -0.20 -11.07 4.91
N THR A 179 -1.22 -11.75 5.45
CA THR A 179 -1.85 -11.31 6.71
C THR A 179 -1.24 -12.04 7.88
N ASN A 180 -1.09 -11.35 9.01
CA ASN A 180 -0.88 -12.02 10.29
C ASN A 180 -2.23 -12.51 10.85
N PRO A 181 -2.46 -13.83 10.99
CA PRO A 181 -3.74 -14.38 11.41
C PRO A 181 -4.13 -14.06 12.86
N VAL A 182 -3.22 -13.50 13.67
CA VAL A 182 -3.52 -13.01 15.02
C VAL A 182 -4.47 -11.81 14.98
N TYR A 183 -4.41 -11.01 13.91
CA TYR A 183 -5.21 -9.79 13.77
C TYR A 183 -6.41 -10.02 12.84
N PRO A 184 -7.52 -9.30 13.06
CA PRO A 184 -8.61 -9.27 12.10
C PRO A 184 -8.13 -8.68 10.77
N ARG A 185 -8.82 -9.05 9.70
CA ARG A 185 -8.53 -8.61 8.35
C ARG A 185 -9.34 -7.34 8.05
N PHE A 186 -8.78 -6.43 7.27
CA PHE A 186 -9.41 -5.16 6.91
C PHE A 186 -9.45 -5.02 5.40
N ASN A 187 -10.48 -4.38 4.85
CA ASN A 187 -10.48 -4.03 3.42
C ASN A 187 -9.48 -2.90 3.16
N ASP A 188 -9.46 -1.84 3.96
CA ASP A 188 -8.39 -0.83 3.90
C ASP A 188 -7.36 -1.13 5.00
N ASP A 189 -6.28 -1.83 4.65
CA ASP A 189 -5.38 -2.45 5.63
C ASP A 189 -4.11 -1.64 5.94
N CYS A 190 -3.87 -0.52 5.23
CA CYS A 190 -2.65 0.27 5.42
C CYS A 190 -2.36 0.60 6.90
N THR A 191 -3.30 1.24 7.60
CA THR A 191 -3.11 1.65 9.00
C THR A 191 -3.06 0.47 9.96
N ASN A 192 -3.80 -0.60 9.69
CA ASN A 192 -3.77 -1.80 10.53
C ASN A 192 -2.41 -2.51 10.40
N PHE A 193 -1.87 -2.64 9.19
CA PHE A 193 -0.52 -3.15 8.96
C PHE A 193 0.54 -2.29 9.66
N ILE A 194 0.48 -0.97 9.50
CA ILE A 194 1.41 -0.06 10.20
C ILE A 194 1.29 -0.18 11.72
N SER A 195 0.06 -0.28 12.25
CA SER A 195 -0.15 -0.47 13.68
C SER A 195 0.43 -1.79 14.18
N GLN A 196 0.30 -2.86 13.41
CA GLN A 196 0.94 -4.14 13.73
C GLN A 196 2.47 -4.04 13.72
N CYS A 197 3.07 -3.33 12.76
CA CYS A 197 4.52 -3.10 12.71
C CYS A 197 5.01 -2.34 13.95
N LEU A 198 4.33 -1.23 14.30
CA LEU A 198 4.63 -0.43 15.49
C LEU A 198 4.48 -1.24 16.79
N HIS A 199 3.44 -2.07 16.87
CA HIS A 199 3.23 -2.94 18.03
C HIS A 199 4.28 -4.04 18.14
N ALA A 200 4.67 -4.67 17.01
CA ALA A 200 5.77 -5.63 16.96
C ALA A 200 7.12 -4.99 17.31
N GLY A 201 7.27 -3.69 17.00
CA GLY A 201 8.35 -2.84 17.47
C GLY A 201 8.36 -2.59 18.98
N GLY A 202 7.32 -2.98 19.71
CA GLY A 202 7.26 -2.87 21.17
C GLY A 202 6.48 -1.66 21.69
N ILE A 203 5.78 -0.90 20.84
CA ILE A 203 4.89 0.16 21.32
C ILE A 203 3.71 -0.48 22.05
N PRO A 204 3.48 -0.15 23.35
CA PRO A 204 2.39 -0.73 24.10
C PRO A 204 1.05 -0.17 23.60
N MET A 205 0.03 -1.03 23.54
CA MET A 205 -1.31 -0.59 23.24
C MET A 205 -1.86 0.24 24.41
N LEU A 206 -2.57 1.31 24.05
CA LEU A 206 -3.24 2.20 24.98
C LEU A 206 -4.75 1.94 24.93
N PHE A 207 -5.25 1.04 25.78
CA PHE A 207 -6.63 0.59 25.70
C PHE A 207 -7.63 1.63 26.22
N SER A 208 -8.76 1.75 25.50
CA SER A 208 -9.91 2.55 25.88
C SER A 208 -11.22 1.78 25.68
N LYS A 209 -12.31 2.26 26.31
CA LYS A 209 -13.68 1.83 26.02
C LYS A 209 -14.26 2.55 24.80
N GLU A 210 -13.73 3.73 24.47
CA GLU A 210 -14.15 4.54 23.33
C GLU A 210 -13.22 4.29 22.14
N LYS A 211 -13.77 4.10 20.93
CA LYS A 211 -12.97 3.89 19.71
C LYS A 211 -12.20 5.14 19.26
N THR A 212 -12.65 6.32 19.67
CA THR A 212 -12.00 7.61 19.38
C THR A 212 -10.75 7.86 20.23
N LYS A 213 -10.48 7.03 21.24
CA LYS A 213 -9.39 7.24 22.21
C LYS A 213 -8.43 6.06 22.25
N GLY A 214 -7.17 6.40 22.54
CA GLY A 214 -6.08 5.45 22.67
C GLY A 214 -5.53 4.98 21.34
N TRP A 215 -4.82 3.85 21.37
CA TRP A 215 -4.32 3.13 20.21
C TRP A 215 -4.24 1.65 20.57
N TRP A 216 -5.21 0.89 20.09
CA TRP A 216 -5.44 -0.48 20.55
C TRP A 216 -6.28 -1.29 19.59
N ILE A 217 -6.09 -2.61 19.68
CA ILE A 217 -6.94 -3.65 19.11
C ILE A 217 -7.14 -4.78 20.12
N ARG A 218 -8.35 -5.32 20.17
CA ARG A 218 -8.74 -6.53 20.90
C ARG A 218 -9.02 -7.61 19.86
N THR A 219 -8.26 -8.68 19.88
CA THR A 219 -8.39 -9.80 18.93
C THR A 219 -9.23 -10.93 19.56
N GLY A 220 -9.72 -11.86 18.72
CA GLY A 220 -10.59 -12.97 19.16
C GLY A 220 -12.09 -12.73 18.90
N LYS A 221 -12.96 -13.45 19.62
CA LYS A 221 -14.42 -13.36 19.43
C LYS A 221 -14.93 -12.00 19.90
N GLY A 222 -15.57 -11.26 18.99
CA GLY A 222 -16.02 -9.88 19.27
C GLY A 222 -14.88 -8.86 19.15
N SER A 223 -13.94 -9.07 18.22
CA SER A 223 -12.82 -8.19 17.99
C SER A 223 -13.24 -6.72 17.86
N GLU A 224 -12.49 -5.84 18.50
CA GLU A 224 -12.78 -4.42 18.56
C GLU A 224 -11.47 -3.63 18.47
N TRP A 225 -11.49 -2.42 17.94
CA TRP A 225 -10.30 -1.58 17.78
C TRP A 225 -10.65 -0.09 17.82
N SER A 226 -9.64 0.70 18.15
CA SER A 226 -9.67 2.17 18.02
C SER A 226 -9.58 2.63 16.56
N TYR A 227 -10.03 3.85 16.27
CA TYR A 227 -9.85 4.45 14.95
C TYR A 227 -8.37 4.68 14.63
N SER A 228 -7.56 5.13 15.60
CA SER A 228 -6.11 5.30 15.43
C SER A 228 -5.37 4.00 15.08
N TRP A 229 -5.93 2.83 15.37
CA TRP A 229 -5.37 1.54 14.94
C TRP A 229 -5.64 1.21 13.46
N SER A 230 -6.72 1.73 12.86
CA SER A 230 -7.22 1.23 11.56
C SER A 230 -7.64 2.31 10.55
N VAL A 231 -7.54 3.59 10.89
CA VAL A 231 -7.90 4.73 10.04
C VAL A 231 -6.72 5.66 9.89
N ALA A 232 -6.31 5.92 8.64
CA ALA A 232 -5.06 6.61 8.34
C ALA A 232 -4.96 8.01 8.95
N HIS A 233 -6.04 8.80 8.83
CA HIS A 233 -6.08 10.13 9.41
C HIS A 233 -6.01 10.10 10.94
N SER A 234 -6.68 9.14 11.59
CA SER A 234 -6.63 9.00 13.04
C SER A 234 -5.23 8.60 13.55
N LEU A 235 -4.50 7.75 12.82
CA LEU A 235 -3.11 7.46 13.14
C LEU A 235 -2.21 8.68 12.93
N TYR A 236 -2.40 9.43 11.85
CA TYR A 236 -1.70 10.70 11.62
C TYR A 236 -1.89 11.68 12.78
N LEU A 237 -3.11 11.90 13.25
CA LEU A 237 -3.38 12.79 14.38
C LEU A 237 -2.67 12.33 15.66
N LEU A 238 -2.65 11.01 15.92
CA LEU A 238 -1.92 10.44 17.06
C LEU A 238 -0.41 10.68 16.93
N LEU A 239 0.19 10.41 15.77
CA LEU A 239 1.61 10.63 15.52
C LEU A 239 1.97 12.13 15.65
N LYS A 240 1.18 13.01 15.02
CA LYS A 240 1.35 14.46 15.09
C LYS A 240 1.26 15.01 16.51
N SER A 241 0.45 14.40 17.37
CA SER A 241 0.34 14.84 18.75
C SER A 241 1.62 14.60 19.57
N GLY A 242 2.49 13.68 19.13
CA GLY A 242 3.68 13.23 19.88
C GLY A 242 3.35 12.56 21.23
N ARG A 243 2.07 12.37 21.55
CA ARG A 243 1.61 11.84 22.84
C ARG A 243 1.85 10.33 22.94
N GLU A 244 1.70 9.80 24.15
CA GLU A 244 1.74 8.36 24.39
C GLU A 244 0.66 7.62 23.58
N PRO A 245 0.95 6.40 23.08
CA PRO A 245 2.18 5.64 23.28
C PRO A 245 3.26 5.88 22.21
N MET A 246 2.99 6.69 21.18
CA MET A 246 3.80 6.75 19.95
C MET A 246 5.12 7.52 20.08
N ARG A 247 5.18 8.57 20.92
CA ARG A 247 6.38 9.44 21.08
C ARG A 247 7.04 9.80 19.73
N ALA A 248 6.21 10.16 18.76
CA ALA A 248 6.66 10.50 17.42
C ALA A 248 7.13 11.97 17.36
N ILE A 249 8.18 12.22 16.58
CA ILE A 249 8.70 13.55 16.26
C ILE A 249 8.46 13.80 14.78
N THR A 250 7.87 14.95 14.44
CA THR A 250 7.79 15.39 13.04
C THR A 250 9.18 15.80 12.55
N VAL A 251 9.55 15.31 11.37
CA VAL A 251 10.76 15.73 10.64
C VAL A 251 10.36 16.45 9.36
N ASP A 252 11.22 17.33 8.86
CA ASP A 252 10.87 18.24 7.77
C ASP A 252 11.07 17.61 6.38
N SER A 253 11.95 16.61 6.30
CA SER A 253 12.36 16.01 5.05
C SER A 253 12.38 14.47 5.09
N PRO A 254 12.13 13.79 3.96
CA PRO A 254 12.20 12.33 3.89
C PRO A 254 13.61 11.78 4.16
N GLU A 255 14.66 12.55 3.91
CA GLU A 255 16.07 12.18 4.14
C GLU A 255 16.38 11.97 5.63
N GLU A 256 15.62 12.63 6.52
CA GLU A 256 15.77 12.50 7.98
C GLU A 256 15.16 11.21 8.54
N LEU A 257 14.21 10.62 7.81
CA LEU A 257 13.58 9.38 8.23
C LEU A 257 14.60 8.24 8.28
N VAL A 258 14.44 7.31 9.20
CA VAL A 258 15.23 6.08 9.30
C VAL A 258 14.32 4.84 9.26
N PRO A 259 14.85 3.64 8.97
CA PRO A 259 14.05 2.42 9.06
C PRO A 259 13.33 2.30 10.41
N GLY A 260 12.02 2.04 10.39
CA GLY A 260 11.09 2.10 11.52
C GLY A 260 10.15 3.30 11.50
N ASP A 261 10.53 4.38 10.81
CA ASP A 261 9.75 5.61 10.78
C ASP A 261 8.52 5.52 9.87
N ILE A 262 7.56 6.43 10.09
CA ILE A 262 6.27 6.42 9.42
C ILE A 262 6.11 7.61 8.48
N ILE A 263 5.55 7.35 7.31
CA ILE A 263 5.10 8.38 6.36
C ILE A 263 3.58 8.30 6.25
N CYS A 264 2.90 9.44 6.40
CA CYS A 264 1.48 9.58 6.11
C CYS A 264 1.30 10.37 4.81
N TYR A 265 0.35 9.94 3.97
CA TYR A 265 0.06 10.54 2.67
C TYR A 265 -1.35 11.14 2.67
N ASP A 266 -1.43 12.39 2.25
CA ASP A 266 -2.66 13.09 1.91
C ASP A 266 -2.68 13.27 0.39
N PHE A 267 -3.25 12.30 -0.33
CA PHE A 267 -3.21 12.19 -1.78
C PHE A 267 -3.80 13.38 -2.52
N ASN A 268 -4.91 13.93 -2.03
CA ASN A 268 -5.65 15.02 -2.68
C ASN A 268 -5.34 16.40 -2.08
N GLY A 269 -4.55 16.46 -1.02
CA GLY A 269 -4.12 17.70 -0.36
C GLY A 269 -5.22 18.41 0.43
N ASP A 270 -6.30 17.70 0.81
CA ASP A 270 -7.45 18.27 1.53
C ASP A 270 -7.24 18.34 3.06
N GLY A 271 -6.09 17.86 3.55
CA GLY A 271 -5.73 17.79 4.96
C GLY A 271 -6.12 16.47 5.63
N ARG A 272 -6.85 15.58 4.95
CA ARG A 272 -7.31 14.29 5.48
C ARG A 272 -6.46 13.14 4.95
N PHE A 273 -5.33 12.90 5.58
CA PHE A 273 -4.43 11.76 5.32
C PHE A 273 -5.16 10.41 5.11
N GLN A 274 -4.96 9.79 3.95
CA GLN A 274 -5.65 8.58 3.51
C GLN A 274 -4.76 7.32 3.54
N HIS A 275 -3.43 7.46 3.66
CA HIS A 275 -2.52 6.31 3.64
C HIS A 275 -1.35 6.44 4.63
N ASN A 276 -0.82 5.31 5.09
CA ASN A 276 0.36 5.25 5.96
C ASN A 276 1.31 4.14 5.48
N THR A 277 2.61 4.41 5.53
CA THR A 277 3.66 3.43 5.21
C THR A 277 4.75 3.43 6.28
N ILE A 278 5.51 2.34 6.38
CA ILE A 278 6.69 2.25 7.25
C ILE A 278 7.97 2.22 6.40
N VAL A 279 8.95 3.02 6.78
CA VAL A 279 10.30 3.00 6.19
C VAL A 279 10.99 1.72 6.64
N VAL A 280 11.50 0.92 5.69
CA VAL A 280 12.19 -0.35 5.98
C VAL A 280 13.66 -0.34 5.55
N ALA A 281 14.02 0.55 4.63
CA ALA A 281 15.38 0.71 4.14
C ALA A 281 15.56 2.12 3.58
N LYS A 282 16.79 2.39 3.14
CA LYS A 282 17.13 3.54 2.30
C LYS A 282 17.81 3.07 1.03
N ASP A 283 17.65 3.85 -0.02
CA ASP A 283 18.41 3.67 -1.24
C ASP A 283 19.80 4.30 -1.16
N TRP A 284 20.52 4.23 -2.27
CA TRP A 284 21.87 4.76 -2.42
C TRP A 284 21.94 6.29 -2.19
N ASP A 285 20.88 7.02 -2.50
CA ASP A 285 20.79 8.48 -2.36
C ASP A 285 20.24 8.90 -0.99
N ASN A 286 20.21 7.97 -0.01
CA ASN A 286 19.69 8.17 1.34
C ASN A 286 18.19 8.49 1.39
N MET A 287 17.44 8.12 0.35
CA MET A 287 15.99 8.28 0.29
C MET A 287 15.27 7.05 0.82
N PRO A 288 14.12 7.20 1.52
CA PRO A 288 13.42 6.07 2.13
C PRO A 288 12.82 5.08 1.10
N LEU A 289 12.86 3.80 1.47
CA LEU A 289 12.11 2.72 0.83
C LEU A 289 11.11 2.16 1.85
N VAL A 290 9.87 1.96 1.41
CA VAL A 290 8.74 1.69 2.30
C VAL A 290 8.06 0.35 2.00
N ASN A 291 7.49 -0.24 3.05
CA ASN A 291 6.51 -1.31 2.93
C ASN A 291 5.11 -0.78 3.27
N ALA A 292 4.10 -1.32 2.57
CA ALA A 292 2.72 -0.87 2.66
C ALA A 292 1.73 -1.99 2.34
N HIS A 293 0.51 -1.87 2.85
CA HIS A 293 -0.66 -2.70 2.51
C HIS A 293 -1.72 -1.88 1.74
N THR A 294 -2.92 -2.44 1.51
CA THR A 294 -3.95 -2.03 0.54
C THR A 294 -3.55 -2.36 -0.89
N THR A 295 -2.41 -1.85 -1.34
CA THR A 295 -1.64 -2.46 -2.44
C THR A 295 -0.33 -2.93 -1.82
N ASP A 296 -0.20 -4.24 -1.62
CA ASP A 296 0.96 -4.85 -0.98
C ASP A 296 2.24 -4.44 -1.72
N SER A 297 3.10 -3.72 -1.01
CA SER A 297 4.31 -3.11 -1.56
C SER A 297 5.48 -3.40 -0.64
N ARG A 298 6.61 -3.80 -1.22
CA ARG A 298 7.87 -4.00 -0.52
C ARG A 298 9.00 -3.21 -1.18
N LEU A 299 9.76 -2.49 -0.36
CA LEU A 299 10.88 -1.65 -0.79
C LEU A 299 10.51 -0.66 -1.92
N ARG A 300 9.26 -0.17 -1.88
CA ARG A 300 8.75 0.82 -2.82
C ARG A 300 9.31 2.19 -2.50
N TYR A 301 9.52 3.03 -3.52
CA TYR A 301 10.02 4.38 -3.27
C TYR A 301 8.99 5.23 -2.51
N TRP A 302 9.46 5.97 -1.50
CA TRP A 302 8.60 6.70 -0.57
C TRP A 302 7.71 7.76 -1.22
N ALA A 303 8.08 8.32 -2.39
CA ALA A 303 7.30 9.41 -2.99
C ALA A 303 5.90 8.94 -3.42
N TYR A 304 5.72 7.64 -3.65
CA TYR A 304 4.42 6.99 -3.84
C TYR A 304 3.60 7.51 -5.03
N GLU A 305 4.23 8.22 -5.97
CA GLU A 305 3.59 8.82 -7.14
C GLU A 305 3.04 7.79 -8.13
N ASP A 306 3.55 6.56 -8.07
CA ASP A 306 3.07 5.39 -8.81
C ASP A 306 1.82 4.74 -8.17
N SER A 307 1.20 5.39 -7.18
CA SER A 307 -0.08 4.98 -6.62
C SER A 307 -1.23 5.26 -7.59
N THR A 308 -2.25 4.41 -7.59
CA THR A 308 -3.52 4.66 -8.27
C THR A 308 -4.26 5.85 -7.67
N ALA A 309 -4.04 6.14 -6.38
CA ALA A 309 -4.62 7.28 -5.67
C ALA A 309 -3.81 8.59 -5.80
N TYR A 310 -2.65 8.57 -6.48
CA TYR A 310 -1.79 9.75 -6.60
C TYR A 310 -2.51 10.92 -7.30
N THR A 311 -2.34 12.12 -6.76
CA THR A 311 -2.58 13.36 -7.48
C THR A 311 -1.39 14.32 -7.29
N PRO A 312 -1.22 15.33 -8.17
CA PRO A 312 -0.20 16.36 -7.99
C PRO A 312 -0.36 17.22 -6.72
N GLN A 313 -1.48 17.08 -6.01
CA GLN A 313 -1.76 17.80 -4.75
C GLN A 313 -1.28 17.02 -3.52
N ILE A 314 -0.66 15.85 -3.71
CA ILE A 314 -0.19 14.99 -2.64
C ILE A 314 0.64 15.77 -1.61
N ARG A 315 0.35 15.55 -0.33
CA ARG A 315 1.12 16.05 0.81
C ARG A 315 1.60 14.89 1.66
N TYR A 316 2.70 15.13 2.35
CA TYR A 316 3.36 14.14 3.20
C TYR A 316 3.45 14.66 4.63
N ALA A 317 3.42 13.74 5.59
CA ALA A 317 3.84 14.00 6.95
C ALA A 317 4.82 12.90 7.37
N PHE A 318 5.99 13.33 7.84
CA PHE A 318 7.11 12.46 8.17
C PHE A 318 7.26 12.38 9.69
N PHE A 319 7.31 11.16 10.22
CA PHE A 319 7.37 10.93 11.66
C PHE A 319 8.52 10.00 12.03
N HIS A 320 9.50 10.56 12.73
CA HIS A 320 10.51 9.79 13.44
C HIS A 320 9.91 9.17 14.70
N ILE A 321 9.97 7.84 14.83
CA ILE A 321 9.44 7.15 16.01
C ILE A 321 10.58 6.95 17.00
N GLN A 322 10.51 7.65 18.14
CA GLN A 322 11.58 7.59 19.13
C GLN A 322 11.71 6.20 19.74
N GLY A 323 12.88 5.59 19.54
CA GLY A 323 13.32 4.39 20.24
C GLY A 323 13.75 4.66 21.69
N VAL A 324 14.43 3.66 22.26
CA VAL A 324 15.19 3.79 23.52
C VAL A 324 16.67 3.66 23.24
#